data_AF-A0A661PC57-F1
#
_entry.id   AF-A0A661PC57-F1
#
_cell.length_a   1.000
_cell.length_b   1.000
_cell.length_c   1.000
_cell.angle_alpha   90.00
_cell.angle_beta   90.00
_cell.angle_gamma   90.00
#
_symmetry.space_group_name_H-M   'P 1'
#
loop_
_entity.id
_entity.type
_entity.pdbx_description
1 polymer ?
#
loop_
_entity_poly.entity_id
_entity_poly.type
_entity_poly.pdbx_seq_one_letter_code
_entity_poly.pdbx_strand_id
1 'polypeptide(L)' 'MSCTMSCKHRALLIITRDVRGTTSNLAKKRIELQCGEPAGHDGPHRDSEHDETWTDRGSDLTHVLRPEDEEEA' A
#
# COMPACT_ATOMS: atom_id res chain seq x y z
N MET A 1 -10.56 29.65 -0.88
CA MET A 1 -9.98 28.42 -1.43
C MET A 1 -9.20 27.76 -0.31
N SER A 2 -9.81 26.85 0.43
CA SER A 2 -9.11 26.11 1.48
C SER A 2 -8.30 25.01 0.80
N CYS A 3 -6.99 25.20 0.69
CA CYS A 3 -6.07 24.14 0.29
C CYS A 3 -6.04 23.10 1.41
N THR A 4 -6.91 22.10 1.33
CA THR A 4 -6.83 20.91 2.18
C THR A 4 -5.51 20.23 1.84
N MET A 5 -4.48 20.44 2.66
CA MET A 5 -3.23 19.70 2.52
C MET A 5 -3.55 18.22 2.75
N SER A 6 -3.12 17.34 1.85
CA SER A 6 -3.22 15.90 2.03
C SER A 6 -2.13 15.40 2.97
N CYS A 7 -2.40 14.27 3.61
CA CYS A 7 -1.45 13.58 4.46
C CYS A 7 -0.21 13.18 3.65
N LYS A 8 0.99 13.47 4.19
CA LYS A 8 2.26 13.22 3.48
C LYS A 8 2.78 11.78 3.65
N HIS A 9 2.07 10.93 4.40
CA HIS A 9 2.48 9.56 4.63
C HIS A 9 2.36 8.72 3.36
N ARG A 10 3.38 7.91 3.11
CA ARG A 10 3.49 7.02 1.97
C ARG A 10 3.82 5.62 2.47
N ALA A 11 3.41 4.62 1.70
CA ALA A 11 3.74 3.23 1.96
C ALA A 11 4.15 2.54 0.66
N LEU A 12 4.81 1.39 0.77
CA LEU A 12 5.16 0.56 -0.38
C LEU A 12 4.38 -0.75 -0.30
N LEU A 13 3.41 -0.92 -1.20
CA LEU A 13 2.71 -2.18 -1.40
C LEU A 13 3.58 -3.09 -2.26
N ILE A 14 3.96 -4.23 -1.71
CA ILE A 14 4.70 -5.27 -2.42
C ILE A 14 3.73 -6.42 -2.68
N ILE A 15 3.33 -6.56 -3.94
CA ILE A 15 2.49 -7.64 -4.41
C ILE A 15 3.41 -8.75 -4.92
N THR A 16 3.25 -9.96 -4.39
CA THR A 16 4.02 -11.13 -4.80
C THR A 16 3.12 -12.13 -5.50
N ARG A 17 3.53 -12.56 -6.71
CA ARG A 17 2.84 -13.60 -7.48
C ARG A 17 3.72 -14.83 -7.65
N ASP A 18 3.13 -16.01 -7.44
CA ASP A 18 3.73 -17.26 -7.87
C ASP A 18 3.56 -17.42 -9.39
N VAL A 19 4.68 -17.54 -10.11
CA VAL A 19 4.66 -17.79 -11.56
C VAL A 19 4.90 -19.28 -11.78
N ARG A 20 3.80 -20.03 -11.98
CA ARG A 20 3.86 -21.47 -12.26
C ARG A 20 4.79 -21.75 -13.44
N GLY A 21 5.78 -22.64 -13.21
CA GLY A 21 6.68 -23.14 -14.25
C GLY A 21 8.15 -22.72 -14.13
N THR A 22 8.57 -22.04 -13.06
CA THR A 22 9.99 -21.80 -12.81
C THR A 22 10.36 -22.05 -11.35
N THR A 23 11.53 -22.65 -11.11
CA THR A 23 12.00 -23.10 -9.79
C THR A 23 12.33 -21.97 -8.81
N SER A 24 12.25 -20.68 -9.18
CA SER A 24 12.69 -19.58 -8.31
C SER A 24 12.16 -18.15 -8.61
N ASN A 25 11.16 -17.93 -9.47
CA ASN A 25 10.76 -16.54 -9.77
C ASN A 25 9.43 -16.16 -9.10
N LEU A 26 9.52 -15.64 -7.87
CA LEU A 26 8.48 -14.79 -7.31
C LEU A 26 8.48 -13.46 -8.10
N ALA A 27 7.43 -13.19 -8.86
CA ALA A 27 7.27 -11.86 -9.45
C ALA A 27 6.87 -10.89 -8.33
N LYS A 28 7.59 -9.78 -8.20
CA LYS A 28 7.32 -8.73 -7.20
C LYS A 28 6.91 -7.45 -7.91
N LYS A 29 5.68 -7.00 -7.74
CA LYS A 29 5.22 -5.67 -8.15
C LYS A 29 5.30 -4.76 -6.94
N ARG A 30 5.97 -3.63 -7.08
CA ARG A 30 6.06 -2.59 -6.05
C ARG A 30 5.19 -1.42 -6.48
N ILE A 31 4.25 -1.06 -5.63
CA ILE A 31 3.34 0.06 -5.82
C ILE A 31 3.56 1.02 -4.66
N GLU A 32 3.76 2.29 -4.98
CA GLU A 32 3.84 3.31 -3.96
C GLU A 32 2.42 3.80 -3.64
N LEU A 33 2.05 3.71 -2.38
CA LEU A 33 0.77 4.17 -1.86
C LEU A 33 0.92 5.59 -1.34
N GLN A 34 -0.10 6.41 -1.57
CA GLN A 34 -0.18 7.77 -1.05
C GLN A 34 -1.44 7.94 -0.21
N CYS A 35 -1.31 8.50 0.99
CA CYS A 35 -2.47 8.75 1.82
C CYS A 35 -3.35 9.86 1.23
N GLY A 36 -4.61 9.54 0.92
CA GLY A 36 -5.61 10.46 0.39
C GLY A 36 -6.32 11.32 1.43
N GLU A 37 -6.12 11.02 2.72
CA GLU A 37 -6.79 11.70 3.84
C GLU A 37 -6.24 13.11 4.09
N PRO A 38 -7.00 13.99 4.77
CA PRO A 38 -6.53 15.32 5.17
C PRO A 38 -5.28 15.28 6.04
N ALA A 39 -4.44 16.31 5.94
CA ALA A 39 -3.26 16.44 6.78
C ALA A 39 -3.63 16.50 8.26
N GLY A 40 -2.92 15.72 9.08
CA GLY A 40 -3.15 15.64 10.53
C GLY A 40 -4.36 14.80 10.92
N HIS A 41 -4.86 13.93 10.04
CA HIS A 41 -5.89 12.96 10.42
C HIS A 41 -5.40 12.01 11.50
N ASP A 42 -6.30 11.65 12.41
CA ASP A 42 -6.09 10.62 13.41
C ASP A 42 -6.68 9.31 12.87
N GLY A 43 -5.84 8.30 12.68
CA GLY A 43 -6.28 6.98 12.24
C GLY A 43 -5.34 6.31 11.24
N PRO A 44 -5.77 5.18 10.66
CA PRO A 44 -4.99 4.50 9.64
C PRO A 44 -4.96 5.33 8.36
N HIS A 45 -3.83 5.27 7.67
CA HIS A 45 -3.67 5.88 6.35
C HIS A 45 -4.39 5.04 5.31
N ARG A 46 -5.08 5.70 4.39
CA ARG A 46 -5.76 5.06 3.27
C ARG A 46 -5.31 5.66 1.95
N ASP A 47 -5.02 4.80 0.98
CA ASP A 47 -4.89 5.15 -0.42
C ASP A 47 -6.16 4.75 -1.16
N SER A 48 -6.89 5.74 -1.71
CA SER A 48 -8.13 5.50 -2.44
C SER A 48 -7.90 4.93 -3.84
N GLU A 49 -6.71 5.12 -4.41
CA GLU A 49 -6.39 4.60 -5.75
C GLU A 49 -6.22 3.08 -5.74
N HIS A 50 -5.57 2.56 -4.68
CA HIS A 50 -5.28 1.13 -4.53
C HIS A 50 -6.18 0.42 -3.50
N ASP A 51 -7.13 1.16 -2.90
CA ASP A 51 -8.00 0.72 -1.79
C ASP A 51 -7.24 0.07 -0.62
N GLU A 52 -6.06 0.59 -0.33
CA GLU A 52 -5.14 0.00 0.64
C GLU A 52 -5.10 0.84 1.92
N THR A 53 -5.05 0.17 3.07
CA THR A 53 -5.07 0.82 4.39
C THR A 53 -3.92 0.33 5.24
N TRP A 54 -3.15 1.25 5.82
CA TRP A 54 -2.02 0.90 6.68
C TRP A 54 -1.96 1.76 7.93
N THR A 55 -1.39 1.21 9.00
CA THR A 55 -1.08 1.96 10.21
C THR A 55 0.40 2.33 10.17
N ASP A 56 0.71 3.62 10.23
CA ASP A 56 2.10 4.04 10.42
C ASP A 56 2.55 3.61 11.83
N ARG A 57 3.65 2.85 11.89
CA ARG A 57 4.29 2.44 13.16
C ARG A 57 5.47 3.34 13.54
N GLY A 58 5.56 4.54 12.95
CA GLY A 58 6.63 5.50 13.20
C GLY A 58 7.88 5.23 12.35
N SER A 59 7.70 4.72 11.13
CA SER A 59 8.80 4.55 10.16
C SER A 59 8.43 5.23 8.86
N ASP A 60 9.36 6.01 8.29
CA ASP A 60 9.17 6.79 7.07
C ASP A 60 8.68 5.98 5.85
N LEU A 61 8.71 4.64 5.91
CA LEU A 61 8.20 3.76 4.87
C LEU A 61 7.58 2.49 5.48
N THR A 62 6.24 2.41 5.48
CA THR A 62 5.53 1.17 5.85
C THR A 62 5.43 0.23 4.63
N HIS A 63 5.73 -1.05 4.81
CA HIS A 63 5.55 -2.07 3.78
C HIS A 63 4.23 -2.82 3.98
N VAL A 64 3.40 -2.86 2.94
CA VAL A 64 2.17 -3.67 2.91
C VAL A 64 2.43 -4.86 1.98
N LEU A 65 2.06 -6.07 2.41
CA LEU A 65 2.24 -7.31 1.64
C LEU A 65 0.87 -7.86 1.28
N ARG A 66 0.61 -8.06 -0.03
CA ARG A 66 -0.60 -8.72 -0.52
C ARG A 66 -0.23 -9.88 -1.46
N PRO A 67 -0.64 -11.12 -1.17
CA PRO A 67 -0.53 -12.22 -2.13
C PRO A 67 -1.62 -12.12 -3.21
N GLU A 68 -1.31 -12.47 -4.46
CA GLU A 68 -2.31 -12.47 -5.55
C GLU A 68 -3.29 -13.66 -5.49
N ASP A 69 -3.07 -14.66 -4.62
CA ASP A 69 -3.91 -15.88 -4.51
C ASP A 69 -5.17 -15.71 -3.64
N GLU A 70 -5.44 -14.52 -3.08
CA GLU A 70 -6.72 -14.20 -2.41
C GLU A 70 -7.77 -13.71 -3.43
N GLU A 71 -8.01 -14.53 -4.46
CA GLU A 71 -9.25 -14.50 -5.23
C GLU A 71 -10.01 -15.77 -4.82
N GLU A 72 -10.73 -15.70 -3.69
CA GLU A 72 -11.56 -16.82 -3.24
C GLU A 72 -12.67 -17.09 -4.28
N ALA A 73 -12.79 -18.38 -4.60
CA ALA A 73 -13.78 -18.99 -5.47
C ALA A 73 -15.23 -18.89 -4.96
#